data_AF-A0AAD8MXB0-F1
#
_entry.id   AF-A0AAD8MXB0-F1
#
_cell.length_a   1.000
_cell.length_b   1.000
_cell.length_c   1.000
_cell.angle_alpha   90.00
_cell.angle_beta   90.00
_cell.angle_gamma   90.00
#
_symmetry.space_group_name_H-M   'P 1'
#
loop_
_entity.id
_entity.type
_entity.pdbx_description
1 polymer ?
#
loop_
_entity_poly.entity_id
_entity_poly.type
_entity_poly.pdbx_seq_one_letter_code
_entity_poly.pdbx_strand_id
1 'polypeptide(L)'
;MRDHGVEMYRGQIKRLQDRTVVVKALAWCPFQNNLLASRGGTSDRCIKLWNTNIGASLNSVDTGSQVCSLLWNRNERELLSSYGFPQNQLIIWKYPSMVKVAEIIHL
;
A
#
# COMPACT_ATOMS: atom_id res chain seq x y z
N MET A 1 0.03 -41.10 -17.59
CA MET A 1 -0.50 -39.71 -17.49
C MET A 1 0.43 -38.94 -16.58
N ARG A 2 1.06 -37.87 -17.09
CA ARG A 2 1.96 -37.02 -16.30
C ARG A 2 1.09 -36.12 -15.42
N ASP A 3 1.26 -36.23 -14.12
CA ASP A 3 0.65 -35.31 -13.16
C ASP A 3 1.42 -33.99 -13.26
N HIS A 4 0.75 -32.93 -13.70
CA HIS A 4 1.32 -31.60 -13.78
C HIS A 4 1.42 -31.05 -12.36
N GLY A 5 2.56 -31.32 -11.72
CA GLY A 5 2.92 -30.79 -10.42
C GLY A 5 2.72 -29.30 -10.40
N VAL A 6 1.75 -28.86 -9.61
CA VAL A 6 1.59 -27.47 -9.20
C VAL A 6 2.88 -27.11 -8.50
N GLU A 7 3.71 -26.25 -9.11
CA GLU A 7 4.90 -25.71 -8.45
C GLU A 7 4.42 -24.93 -7.22
N MET A 8 4.53 -25.59 -6.06
CA MET A 8 4.31 -24.97 -4.76
C MET A 8 5.43 -23.95 -4.58
N TYR A 9 5.16 -22.68 -4.89
CA TYR A 9 6.05 -21.58 -4.54
C TYR A 9 6.35 -21.65 -3.04
N ARG A 10 7.54 -22.13 -2.66
CA ARG A 10 8.04 -22.18 -1.28
C ARG A 10 8.36 -20.78 -0.79
N GLY A 11 7.35 -19.92 -0.69
CA GLY A 11 7.46 -18.62 -0.04
C GLY A 11 7.20 -18.75 1.46
N GLN A 12 8.06 -18.16 2.28
CA GLN A 12 7.79 -18.05 3.72
C GLN A 12 6.59 -17.10 3.92
N ILE A 13 5.50 -17.60 4.49
CA ILE A 13 4.34 -16.78 4.86
C ILE A 13 4.75 -15.88 6.02
N LYS A 14 4.49 -14.58 5.90
CA LYS A 14 4.85 -13.58 6.92
C LYS A 14 3.65 -12.81 7.41
N ARG A 15 3.66 -12.51 8.72
CA ARG A 15 2.68 -11.67 9.38
C ARG A 15 3.31 -10.30 9.64
N LEU A 16 2.81 -9.27 8.97
CA LEU A 16 3.20 -7.89 9.19
C LEU A 16 2.26 -7.27 10.22
N GLN A 17 2.78 -6.90 11.39
CA GLN A 17 1.98 -6.37 12.50
C GLN A 17 2.60 -5.10 13.06
N ASP A 18 1.75 -4.11 13.27
CA ASP A 18 2.10 -2.88 14.00
C ASP A 18 0.93 -2.46 14.91
N ARG A 19 -0.31 -2.51 14.41
CA ARG A 19 -1.54 -2.40 15.22
C ARG A 19 -2.64 -3.32 14.69
N THR A 20 -3.52 -3.80 15.58
CA THR A 20 -4.73 -4.58 15.24
C THR A 20 -5.80 -3.67 14.64
N VAL A 21 -5.71 -3.45 13.34
CA VAL A 21 -6.68 -2.68 12.56
C VAL A 21 -7.06 -3.48 11.32
N VAL A 22 -8.29 -3.30 10.84
CA VAL A 22 -8.75 -3.89 9.57
C VAL A 22 -7.86 -3.34 8.45
N VAL A 23 -7.50 -4.12 7.43
CA VAL A 23 -6.79 -3.61 6.25
C VAL A 23 -7.78 -3.48 5.11
N LYS A 24 -7.91 -2.27 4.52
CA LYS A 24 -8.88 -2.01 3.44
C LYS A 24 -8.22 -1.82 2.08
N ALA A 25 -6.97 -1.33 2.05
CA ALA A 25 -6.23 -1.11 0.81
C ALA A 25 -4.86 -1.79 0.86
N LEU A 26 -4.51 -2.48 -0.23
CA LEU A 26 -3.24 -3.19 -0.41
C LEU A 26 -2.77 -3.01 -1.86
N ALA A 27 -1.49 -2.68 -2.04
CA ALA A 27 -0.89 -2.54 -3.37
C ALA A 27 0.58 -2.94 -3.36
N TRP A 28 0.91 -4.01 -4.10
CA TRP A 28 2.30 -4.42 -4.34
C TRP A 28 2.99 -3.44 -5.28
N CYS A 29 4.23 -3.09 -4.96
CA CYS A 29 5.02 -2.22 -5.79
C CYS A 29 5.47 -2.96 -7.08
N PRO A 30 5.19 -2.41 -8.27
CA PRO A 30 5.48 -3.09 -9.54
C PRO A 30 6.96 -3.04 -9.93
N PHE A 31 7.76 -2.19 -9.29
CA PHE A 31 9.19 -2.02 -9.57
C PHE A 31 10.09 -2.44 -8.39
N GLN A 32 9.50 -2.98 -7.32
CA GLN A 32 10.24 -3.49 -6.16
C GLN A 32 9.45 -4.64 -5.50
N ASN A 33 9.85 -5.89 -5.79
CA ASN A 33 9.10 -7.10 -5.44
C ASN A 33 8.82 -7.28 -3.94
N ASN A 34 9.69 -6.75 -3.08
CA ASN A 34 9.56 -6.85 -1.64
C ASN A 34 8.85 -5.67 -1.00
N LEU A 35 8.34 -4.71 -1.79
CA LEU A 35 7.66 -3.53 -1.28
C LEU A 35 6.15 -3.67 -1.39
N LEU A 36 5.49 -3.55 -0.25
CA LEU A 36 4.02 -3.55 -0.13
C LEU A 36 3.57 -2.22 0.45
N ALA A 37 2.62 -1.56 -0.20
CA ALA A 37 1.85 -0.48 0.40
C ALA A 37 0.55 -1.02 0.99
N SER A 38 0.21 -0.63 2.21
CA SER A 38 -1.05 -0.99 2.85
C SER A 38 -1.67 0.19 3.55
N ARG A 39 -2.99 0.13 3.74
CA ARG A 39 -3.71 1.02 4.64
C ARG A 39 -4.62 0.24 5.59
N GLY A 40 -4.52 0.55 6.88
CA GLY A 40 -5.53 0.15 7.86
C GLY A 40 -6.88 0.88 7.70
N GLY A 41 -7.90 0.40 8.41
CA GLY A 41 -9.28 0.87 8.36
C GLY A 41 -9.44 2.24 9.02
N THR A 42 -10.67 2.70 9.23
CA THR A 42 -10.98 4.08 9.64
C THR A 42 -10.19 4.61 10.86
N SER A 43 -9.80 3.73 11.79
CA SER A 43 -8.99 4.07 12.97
C SER A 43 -7.49 4.22 12.70
N ASP A 44 -6.97 3.49 11.71
CA ASP A 44 -5.62 3.73 11.22
C ASP A 44 -5.72 4.91 10.25
N ARG A 45 -4.92 5.96 10.46
CA ARG A 45 -4.86 7.10 9.54
C ARG A 45 -3.63 7.09 8.64
N CYS A 46 -2.79 6.05 8.73
CA CYS A 46 -1.54 5.96 8.01
C CYS A 46 -1.54 5.02 6.79
N ILE A 47 -0.93 5.45 5.68
CA ILE A 47 -0.38 4.55 4.64
C ILE A 47 0.95 4.01 5.16
N LYS A 48 1.13 2.69 5.10
CA LYS A 48 2.36 2.02 5.52
C LYS A 48 3.04 1.35 4.33
N LEU A 49 4.36 1.51 4.27
CA LEU A 49 5.21 0.81 3.32
C LEU A 49 5.97 -0.27 4.06
N TRP A 50 5.98 -1.48 3.52
CA TRP A 50 6.58 -2.65 4.15
C TRP A 50 7.61 -3.28 3.26
N ASN A 51 8.73 -3.69 3.86
CA ASN A 51 9.65 -4.63 3.25
C ASN A 51 9.26 -6.04 3.68
N THR A 52 8.67 -6.81 2.77
CA THR A 52 8.18 -8.16 3.04
C THR A 52 9.31 -9.19 3.18
N ASN A 53 10.51 -8.91 2.64
CA ASN A 53 11.68 -9.78 2.82
C ASN A 53 12.22 -9.78 4.26
N ILE A 54 12.05 -8.69 5.01
CA ILE A 54 12.48 -8.61 6.42
C ILE A 54 11.32 -8.48 7.40
N GLY A 55 10.10 -8.25 6.89
CA GLY A 55 8.91 -8.11 7.72
C GLY A 55 8.80 -6.75 8.44
N ALA A 56 9.51 -5.73 7.96
CA ALA A 56 9.62 -4.43 8.64
C ALA A 56 8.82 -3.33 7.92
N SER A 57 8.27 -2.40 8.69
CA SER A 57 7.72 -1.15 8.18
C SER A 57 8.88 -0.21 7.81
N LEU A 58 8.89 0.25 6.56
CA LEU A 58 9.87 1.20 6.04
C LEU A 58 9.43 2.65 6.22
N ASN A 59 8.13 2.92 6.10
CA ASN A 59 7.57 4.26 6.19
C ASN A 59 6.10 4.18 6.64
N SER A 60 5.63 5.22 7.31
CA SER A 60 4.25 5.38 7.75
C SER A 60 3.87 6.86 7.62
N VAL A 61 2.93 7.17 6.73
CA VAL A 61 2.47 8.53 6.48
C VAL A 61 1.03 8.69 6.93
N ASP A 62 0.80 9.59 7.89
CA ASP A 62 -0.54 9.99 8.31
C ASP A 62 -1.22 10.75 7.17
N THR A 63 -2.32 10.19 6.70
CA THR A 63 -3.13 10.75 5.61
C THR A 63 -4.30 11.58 6.10
N GLY A 64 -4.54 11.68 7.42
CA GLY A 64 -5.62 12.44 8.02
C GLY A 64 -7.04 11.87 7.81
N SER A 65 -7.22 10.99 6.82
CA SER A 65 -8.50 10.36 6.47
C SER A 65 -8.34 8.89 6.05
N GLN A 66 -9.45 8.17 5.96
CA GLN A 66 -9.53 6.80 5.47
C GLN A 66 -9.16 6.72 3.99
N VAL A 67 -8.13 5.93 3.68
CA VAL A 67 -7.81 5.58 2.29
C VAL A 67 -8.62 4.34 1.91
N CYS A 68 -9.27 4.43 0.76
CA CYS A 68 -10.13 3.38 0.23
C CYS A 68 -9.39 2.47 -0.76
N SER A 69 -8.44 3.01 -1.52
CA SER A 69 -7.64 2.26 -2.49
C SER A 69 -6.23 2.85 -2.65
N LEU A 70 -5.30 2.00 -3.07
CA LEU A 70 -3.90 2.34 -3.36
C LEU A 70 -3.55 1.80 -4.74
N LEU A 71 -2.83 2.59 -5.54
CA LEU A 71 -2.36 2.19 -6.85
C LEU A 71 -0.97 2.75 -7.12
N TRP A 72 -0.04 1.91 -7.58
CA TRP A 72 1.28 2.35 -7.99
C TRP A 72 1.29 2.80 -9.45
N ASN A 73 1.84 3.99 -9.70
CA ASN A 73 2.24 4.41 -11.04
C ASN A 73 3.52 3.67 -11.44
N ARG A 74 3.45 2.91 -12.54
CA ARG A 74 4.58 2.12 -13.07
C ARG A 74 5.66 2.97 -13.73
N ASN A 75 5.30 4.17 -14.19
CA ASN A 75 6.19 5.04 -14.96
C ASN A 75 6.94 6.03 -14.05
N GLU A 76 6.26 6.64 -13.08
CA GLU A 76 6.80 7.78 -12.32
C GLU A 76 7.23 7.48 -10.87
N ARG A 77 7.27 6.20 -10.47
CA ARG A 77 7.54 5.78 -9.07
C ARG A 77 6.72 6.59 -8.07
N GLU A 78 5.41 6.55 -8.26
CA GLU A 78 4.45 7.29 -7.45
C GLU A 78 3.36 6.35 -6.93
N LEU A 79 2.80 6.72 -5.79
CA LEU A 79 1.67 6.02 -5.20
C LEU A 79 0.46 6.95 -5.24
N LEU A 80 -0.61 6.50 -5.88
CA LEU A 80 -1.91 7.14 -5.85
C LEU A 80 -2.72 6.53 -4.69
N SER A 81 -3.32 7.38 -3.87
CA SER A 81 -4.27 6.98 -2.83
C SER A 81 -5.61 7.67 -3.05
N SER A 82 -6.70 6.91 -2.97
CA SER A 82 -8.05 7.46 -3.00
C SER A 82 -8.69 7.51 -1.61
N TYR A 83 -9.50 8.53 -1.38
CA TYR A 83 -10.15 8.78 -0.10
C TYR A 83 -11.66 8.74 -0.24
N GLY A 84 -12.33 8.30 0.82
CA GLY A 84 -13.79 8.35 0.92
C GLY A 84 -14.30 9.70 1.43
N PHE A 85 -15.61 9.74 1.72
CA PHE A 85 -16.26 10.90 2.34
C PHE A 85 -15.64 11.21 3.72
N PRO A 86 -15.50 12.49 4.11
CA PRO A 86 -15.91 13.70 3.37
C PRO A 86 -14.89 14.22 2.35
N GLN A 87 -13.67 13.70 2.33
CA GLN A 87 -12.60 14.27 1.50
C GLN A 87 -12.82 14.05 0.00
N ASN A 88 -13.28 12.86 -0.40
CA ASN A 88 -13.56 12.50 -1.80
C ASN A 88 -12.45 12.94 -2.78
N GLN A 89 -11.20 12.73 -2.39
CA GLN A 89 -10.03 13.23 -3.09
C GLN A 89 -9.10 12.11 -3.52
N LEU A 90 -8.16 12.45 -4.41
CA LEU A 90 -7.02 11.62 -4.76
C LEU A 90 -5.74 12.36 -4.37
N ILE A 91 -4.78 11.65 -3.78
CA ILE A 91 -3.45 12.19 -3.50
C ILE A 91 -2.39 11.34 -4.21
N ILE A 92 -1.45 12.02 -4.86
CA ILE A 92 -0.24 11.42 -5.44
C ILE A 92 0.92 11.64 -4.47
N TRP A 93 1.63 10.57 -4.15
CA TRP A 93 2.81 10.56 -3.27
C TRP A 93 4.05 10.18 -4.08
N LYS A 94 5.14 10.95 -3.94
CA LYS A 94 6.42 10.58 -4.56
C LYS A 94 7.08 9.48 -3.74
N TYR A 95 7.43 8.35 -4.36
CA TYR A 95 8.23 7.32 -3.68
C TYR A 95 9.72 7.54 -3.98
N PRO A 96 10.63 7.38 -2.99
CA PRO A 96 10.42 6.87 -1.64
C PRO A 96 10.13 7.90 -0.55
N SER A 97 10.22 9.20 -0.86
CA SER A 97 10.09 10.26 0.14
C SER A 97 8.71 10.34 0.80
N MET A 98 7.69 9.82 0.12
CA MET A 98 6.28 9.93 0.46
C MET A 98 5.82 11.37 0.69
N VAL A 99 6.41 12.30 -0.07
CA VAL A 99 5.96 13.69 -0.12
C VAL A 99 4.76 13.78 -1.06
N LYS A 100 3.74 14.54 -0.66
CA LYS A 100 2.56 14.85 -1.49
C LYS A 100 3.02 15.64 -2.74
N VAL A 101 2.75 15.09 -3.92
CA VAL A 101 3.07 15.70 -5.23
C VAL A 101 1.88 16.49 -5.75
N ALA A 102 0.70 15.90 -5.66
CA ALA A 102 -0.53 16.50 -6.17
C ALA A 102 -1.72 16.03 -5.35
N GLU A 103 -2.76 16.85 -5.36
CA GLU A 103 -4.05 16.59 -4.74
C GLU A 103 -5.13 16.94 -5.76
N ILE A 104 -5.99 15.97 -6.06
CA ILE A 104 -7.07 16.09 -7.01
C ILE A 104 -8.36 16.00 -6.21
N ILE A 105 -9.07 17.13 -6.16
CA ILE A 105 -10.39 17.26 -5.52
C ILE A 105 -11.42 17.53 -6.59
N HIS A 106 -12.58 16.89 -6.51
CA HIS A 106 -13.74 17.33 -7.28
C HIS A 106 -14.44 18.43 -6.47
N LEU A 107 -14.54 19.63 -7.05
CA LEU A 107 -15.32 20.75 -6.48
C LEU A 107 -16.82 20.51 -6.64
#